data_AF-A0A7S4W1J7-F1
#
_entry.id   AF-A0A7S4W1J7-F1
#
_cell.length_a   1.000
_cell.length_b   1.000
_cell.length_c   1.000
_cell.angle_alpha   90.00
_cell.angle_beta   90.00
_cell.angle_gamma   90.00
#
_symmetry.space_group_name_H-M   'P 1'
#
loop_
_entity.id
_entity.type
_entity.pdbx_description
1 polymer ?
#
loop_
_entity_poly.entity_id
_entity_poly.type
_entity_poly.pdbx_seq_one_letter_code
_entity_poly.pdbx_strand_id
1 'polypeptide(L)'
;MAQGGRGRGRGRGMGGRQPAGCALVNSSAECEPGGELRVCFVTDAEGNLDYFRRCVELSTVVDFAEDGTLRFAKEESQDIFVFGGDTCDKGEGDIRIVKALVAFKLQHPDRVHLLVGNRDLNKIRVSAELRETDINVPLPVPAYPGMDKQVTLREYLLKLNGGQADGLEALNTRANRLRWMLDCTLGARGQFESRRKELECLRGREATDDEVVESYMGAVERDDGFLWKYFQHAEMAFRWGNTLFVHGGVPAKSPGWLPPVRLPYVTPPDGAECPGEDLPEGHSLEEWIEAMNKRFNDGLRDYRDGLVWREGRRRGGEMLLAWQSNPACYQRSVVVESALTMGTPSDVPEEVAEYLLQRGVRRLVTGHKPCGDSPFVVRSGGLELLLCDTTYSDASAPDGRGLALAAVEVVGSATHNRSTLRGRLRDGSAYDFVLPPPGEPTVQSSGEDPCIGQRTSDGWWVKAVLGGGRYHCASTRPGDRRVSYCTLTAEELSSRLS
;
A
#
# COMPACT_ATOMS: atom_id res chain seq x y z
N MET A 1 44.06 -32.76 -52.17
CA MET A 1 42.88 -32.53 -53.02
C MET A 1 41.71 -32.16 -52.13
N ALA A 2 40.97 -31.10 -52.52
CA ALA A 2 39.62 -30.68 -52.09
C ALA A 2 39.30 -30.71 -50.57
N GLN A 3 39.32 -29.55 -49.90
CA GLN A 3 38.19 -28.60 -49.72
C GLN A 3 37.04 -29.13 -48.85
N GLY A 4 36.79 -28.44 -47.73
CA GLY A 4 35.64 -28.61 -46.86
C GLY A 4 35.69 -27.63 -45.69
N GLY A 5 35.31 -26.37 -45.95
CA GLY A 5 35.44 -25.25 -45.03
C GLY A 5 34.58 -25.38 -43.76
N ARG A 6 35.15 -24.96 -42.62
CA ARG A 6 34.41 -24.69 -41.39
C ARG A 6 34.30 -23.18 -41.19
N GLY A 7 33.10 -22.65 -41.42
CA GLY A 7 32.74 -21.28 -41.13
C GLY A 7 32.79 -21.00 -39.63
N ARG A 8 33.47 -19.91 -39.26
CA ARG A 8 33.45 -19.32 -37.92
C ARG A 8 32.13 -18.58 -37.72
N GLY A 9 31.19 -19.19 -37.02
CA GLY A 9 30.01 -18.51 -36.48
C GLY A 9 30.38 -17.71 -35.24
N ARG A 10 30.46 -16.38 -35.37
CA ARG A 10 30.52 -15.44 -34.24
C ARG A 10 29.19 -15.51 -33.49
N GLY A 11 29.20 -16.09 -32.29
CA GLY A 11 28.09 -15.99 -31.34
C GLY A 11 27.94 -14.53 -30.92
N ARG A 12 26.92 -13.86 -31.45
CA ARG A 12 26.48 -12.55 -30.99
C ARG A 12 26.01 -12.70 -29.54
N GLY A 13 26.62 -11.94 -28.64
CA GLY A 13 26.10 -11.75 -27.29
C GLY A 13 24.69 -11.21 -27.36
N MET A 14 23.74 -11.93 -26.77
CA MET A 14 22.47 -11.34 -26.38
C MET A 14 22.74 -10.49 -25.13
N GLY A 15 23.11 -9.23 -25.34
CA GLY A 15 22.95 -8.22 -24.32
C GLY A 15 21.45 -8.11 -24.04
N GLY A 16 21.02 -8.59 -22.88
CA GLY A 16 19.69 -8.29 -22.36
C GLY A 16 19.56 -6.77 -22.30
N ARG A 17 18.64 -6.22 -23.10
CA ARG A 17 18.21 -4.84 -22.93
C ARG A 17 17.62 -4.74 -21.53
N GLN A 18 18.28 -3.94 -20.68
CA GLN A 18 17.65 -3.41 -19.48
C GLN A 18 16.29 -2.82 -19.87
N PRO A 19 15.21 -3.03 -19.09
CA PRO A 19 14.08 -2.14 -19.21
C PRO A 19 14.62 -0.74 -18.92
N ALA A 20 14.40 0.19 -19.84
CA ALA A 20 14.75 1.58 -19.63
C ALA A 20 14.19 1.97 -18.25
N GLY A 21 15.09 2.39 -17.35
CA GLY A 21 14.65 2.97 -16.09
C GLY A 21 13.61 4.03 -16.43
N CYS A 22 12.51 4.03 -15.69
CA CYS A 22 11.57 5.12 -15.67
C CYS A 22 12.37 6.35 -15.25
N ALA A 23 12.93 7.07 -16.22
CA ALA A 23 13.39 8.42 -16.03
C ALA A 23 12.11 9.17 -15.74
N LEU A 24 11.90 9.53 -14.47
CA LEU A 24 10.93 10.54 -14.10
C LEU A 24 11.31 11.77 -14.93
N VAL A 25 10.62 11.94 -16.04
CA VAL A 25 10.65 13.21 -16.75
C VAL A 25 10.07 14.18 -15.74
N ASN A 26 10.85 15.19 -15.36
CA ASN A 26 10.33 16.40 -14.73
C ASN A 26 9.12 16.85 -15.55
N SER A 27 7.92 16.47 -15.16
CA SER A 27 6.71 16.97 -15.78
C SER A 27 6.45 18.34 -15.16
N SER A 28 7.28 19.31 -15.53
CA SER A 28 6.83 20.68 -15.70
C SER A 28 5.91 20.73 -16.92
N ALA A 29 4.85 19.91 -16.90
CA ALA A 29 3.76 20.00 -17.84
C ALA A 29 3.03 21.29 -17.49
N GLU A 30 3.48 22.39 -18.10
CA GLU A 30 2.68 23.59 -18.17
C GLU A 30 1.36 23.19 -18.86
N CYS A 31 0.28 23.19 -18.07
CA CYS A 31 -1.05 22.88 -18.57
C CYS A 31 -1.41 23.82 -19.73
N GLU A 32 -2.04 23.26 -20.76
CA GLU A 32 -2.88 24.03 -21.68
C GLU A 32 -3.85 24.91 -20.86
N PRO A 33 -4.05 26.18 -21.24
CA PRO A 33 -4.84 27.11 -20.43
C PRO A 33 -6.33 26.71 -20.47
N GLY A 34 -6.81 26.05 -19.41
CA GLY A 34 -8.25 25.94 -19.15
C GLY A 34 -8.79 24.73 -18.36
N GLY A 35 -8.01 23.68 -18.08
CA GLY A 35 -8.49 22.51 -17.32
C GLY A 35 -7.79 22.36 -15.96
N GLU A 36 -8.56 22.23 -14.87
CA GLU A 36 -8.02 21.77 -13.58
C GLU A 36 -7.57 20.31 -13.72
N LEU A 37 -6.33 20.01 -13.34
CA LEU A 37 -5.82 18.63 -13.31
C LEU A 37 -6.36 17.93 -12.06
N ARG A 38 -6.68 16.64 -12.19
CA ARG A 38 -7.20 15.83 -11.09
C ARG A 38 -6.33 14.61 -10.86
N VAL A 39 -6.04 14.33 -9.60
CA VAL A 39 -5.36 13.11 -9.15
C VAL A 39 -6.34 12.27 -8.37
N CYS A 40 -6.68 11.08 -8.84
CA CYS A 40 -7.48 10.12 -8.08
C CYS A 40 -6.58 9.19 -7.28
N PHE A 41 -6.91 9.00 -6.01
CA PHE A 41 -6.22 8.09 -5.10
C PHE A 41 -7.15 6.98 -4.61
N VAL A 42 -6.73 5.73 -4.80
CA VAL A 42 -7.39 4.52 -4.30
C VAL A 42 -6.36 3.62 -3.65
N THR A 43 -6.65 2.97 -2.54
CA THR A 43 -5.66 2.16 -1.79
C THR A 43 -6.33 1.00 -1.08
N ASP A 44 -5.52 0.05 -0.58
CA ASP A 44 -5.92 -1.01 0.35
C ASP A 44 -7.16 -1.77 -0.14
N ALA A 45 -7.18 -2.10 -1.44
CA ALA A 45 -8.25 -2.87 -2.04
C ALA A 45 -8.29 -4.29 -1.48
N GLU A 46 -7.13 -4.82 -1.04
CA GLU A 46 -6.97 -6.13 -0.41
C GLU A 46 -7.84 -7.19 -1.10
N GLY A 47 -7.57 -7.44 -2.38
CA GLY A 47 -8.24 -8.49 -3.17
C GLY A 47 -9.75 -8.30 -3.37
N ASN A 48 -10.38 -7.26 -2.83
CA ASN A 48 -11.81 -7.04 -2.92
C ASN A 48 -12.16 -6.29 -4.21
N LEU A 49 -12.38 -7.04 -5.28
CA LEU A 49 -12.66 -6.50 -6.61
C LEU A 49 -13.95 -5.65 -6.63
N ASP A 50 -14.97 -6.02 -5.87
CA ASP A 50 -16.24 -5.28 -5.84
C ASP A 50 -16.10 -3.96 -5.07
N TYR A 51 -15.31 -3.93 -3.99
CA TYR A 51 -14.92 -2.67 -3.35
C TYR A 51 -14.12 -1.79 -4.31
N PHE A 52 -13.10 -2.35 -4.97
CA PHE A 52 -12.28 -1.60 -5.92
C PHE A 52 -13.12 -0.99 -7.06
N ARG A 53 -14.06 -1.76 -7.61
CA ARG A 53 -15.02 -1.28 -8.61
C ARG A 53 -15.85 -0.12 -8.11
N ARG A 54 -16.44 -0.24 -6.91
CA ARG A 54 -17.22 0.84 -6.31
C ARG A 54 -16.39 2.10 -6.05
N CYS A 55 -15.10 1.98 -5.69
CA CYS A 55 -14.20 3.13 -5.55
C CYS A 55 -13.98 3.83 -6.89
N VAL A 56 -13.77 3.07 -7.96
CA VAL A 56 -13.60 3.59 -9.32
C VAL A 56 -14.90 4.23 -9.83
N GLU A 57 -16.06 3.62 -9.58
CA GLU A 57 -17.38 4.17 -9.94
C GLU A 57 -17.68 5.51 -9.25
N LEU A 58 -17.08 5.79 -8.08
CA LEU A 58 -17.17 7.10 -7.43
C LEU A 58 -16.19 8.14 -8.00
N SER A 59 -15.18 7.72 -8.74
CA SER A 59 -14.19 8.63 -9.29
C SER A 59 -14.78 9.43 -10.44
N THR A 60 -14.32 10.68 -10.58
CA THR A 60 -14.53 11.50 -11.78
C THR A 60 -13.34 11.42 -12.75
N VAL A 61 -12.31 10.67 -12.40
CA VAL A 61 -11.01 10.59 -13.09
C VAL A 61 -10.85 9.26 -13.82
N VAL A 62 -11.23 8.15 -13.20
CA VAL A 62 -11.10 6.80 -13.75
C VAL A 62 -12.45 6.10 -13.83
N ASP A 63 -12.58 5.18 -14.77
CA ASP A 63 -13.77 4.36 -14.97
C ASP A 63 -13.36 2.96 -15.47
N PHE A 64 -14.28 2.01 -15.49
CA PHE A 64 -14.15 0.74 -16.18
C PHE A 64 -14.77 0.82 -17.58
N ALA A 65 -14.03 0.38 -18.60
CA ALA A 65 -14.57 0.11 -19.92
C ALA A 65 -15.51 -1.10 -19.89
N GLU A 66 -16.31 -1.29 -20.96
CA GLU A 66 -17.27 -2.40 -21.07
C GLU A 66 -16.60 -3.79 -20.96
N ASP A 67 -15.34 -3.90 -21.37
CA ASP A 67 -14.54 -5.14 -21.27
C ASP A 67 -13.90 -5.36 -19.89
N GLY A 68 -14.16 -4.46 -18.94
CA GLY A 68 -13.64 -4.50 -17.58
C GLY A 68 -12.21 -3.98 -17.42
N THR A 69 -11.64 -3.32 -18.43
CA THR A 69 -10.35 -2.64 -18.32
C THR A 69 -10.48 -1.26 -17.67
N LEU A 70 -9.46 -0.83 -16.92
CA LEU A 70 -9.40 0.52 -16.36
C LEU A 70 -9.05 1.51 -17.47
N ARG A 71 -9.70 2.68 -17.46
CA ARG A 71 -9.40 3.81 -18.34
C ARG A 71 -9.57 5.13 -17.61
N PHE A 72 -9.01 6.20 -18.18
CA PHE A 72 -9.38 7.54 -17.76
C PHE A 72 -10.80 7.87 -18.24
N ALA A 73 -11.58 8.53 -17.40
CA ALA A 73 -12.95 8.95 -17.73
C ALA A 73 -12.98 9.99 -18.87
N LYS A 74 -11.88 10.74 -19.04
CA LYS A 74 -11.64 11.68 -20.12
C LYS A 74 -10.27 11.41 -20.72
N GLU A 75 -10.22 10.84 -21.92
CA GLU A 75 -8.98 10.40 -22.55
C GLU A 75 -8.03 11.58 -22.81
N GLU A 76 -8.60 12.72 -23.21
CA GLU A 76 -7.90 13.96 -23.51
C GLU A 76 -7.36 14.71 -22.28
N SER A 77 -7.77 14.30 -21.07
CA SER A 77 -7.29 14.96 -19.85
C SER A 77 -5.84 14.58 -19.53
N GLN A 78 -5.21 15.38 -18.68
CA GLN A 78 -3.91 15.06 -18.07
C GLN A 78 -4.10 14.51 -16.64
N ASP A 79 -5.27 13.94 -16.35
CA ASP A 79 -5.55 13.44 -15.00
C ASP A 79 -4.62 12.27 -14.66
N ILE A 80 -4.36 12.12 -13.37
CA ILE A 80 -3.44 11.14 -12.80
C ILE A 80 -4.24 10.15 -11.93
N PHE A 81 -3.84 8.89 -11.94
CA PHE A 81 -4.34 7.86 -11.04
C PHE A 81 -3.19 7.32 -10.19
N VAL A 82 -3.39 7.27 -8.88
CA VAL A 82 -2.43 6.73 -7.91
C VAL A 82 -3.11 5.59 -7.15
N PHE A 83 -2.55 4.39 -7.24
CA PHE A 83 -2.95 3.28 -6.39
C PHE A 83 -1.99 3.18 -5.20
N GLY A 84 -2.50 3.31 -3.97
CA GLY A 84 -1.73 3.48 -2.74
C GLY A 84 -1.06 2.22 -2.16
N GLY A 85 -1.23 1.06 -2.79
CA GLY A 85 -0.66 -0.21 -2.34
C GLY A 85 -1.68 -1.11 -1.64
N ASP A 86 -1.22 -2.27 -1.16
CA ASP A 86 -2.03 -3.34 -0.53
C ASP A 86 -3.14 -3.84 -1.49
N THR A 87 -2.70 -4.31 -2.66
CA THR A 87 -3.55 -4.86 -3.72
C THR A 87 -4.13 -6.24 -3.37
N CYS A 88 -3.37 -7.04 -2.61
CA CYS A 88 -3.63 -8.46 -2.37
C CYS A 88 -4.13 -8.75 -0.94
N ASP A 89 -4.50 -10.01 -0.71
CA ASP A 89 -5.12 -10.57 0.51
C ASP A 89 -6.62 -10.33 0.62
N LYS A 90 -7.27 -10.86 1.67
CA LYS A 90 -8.69 -10.73 2.08
C LYS A 90 -9.78 -11.11 1.08
N GLY A 91 -9.75 -10.62 -0.15
CA GLY A 91 -10.77 -10.85 -1.19
C GLY A 91 -10.40 -11.88 -2.25
N GLU A 92 -11.37 -12.13 -3.14
CA GLU A 92 -11.34 -13.17 -4.19
C GLU A 92 -11.00 -12.60 -5.59
N GLY A 93 -10.31 -11.45 -5.63
CA GLY A 93 -10.03 -10.68 -6.84
C GLY A 93 -8.61 -10.13 -6.93
N ASP A 94 -7.66 -10.67 -6.17
CA ASP A 94 -6.28 -10.17 -6.11
C ASP A 94 -5.55 -10.26 -7.46
N ILE A 95 -5.70 -11.37 -8.20
CA ILE A 95 -5.11 -11.54 -9.54
C ILE A 95 -5.71 -10.51 -10.50
N ARG A 96 -7.03 -10.34 -10.48
CA ARG A 96 -7.73 -9.43 -11.41
C ARG A 96 -7.42 -7.97 -11.14
N ILE A 97 -7.42 -7.55 -9.87
CA ILE A 97 -7.06 -6.19 -9.46
C ILE A 97 -5.64 -5.87 -9.93
N VAL A 98 -4.66 -6.71 -9.58
CA VAL A 98 -3.27 -6.45 -9.91
C VAL A 98 -3.05 -6.40 -11.43
N LYS A 99 -3.66 -7.32 -12.19
CA LYS A 99 -3.58 -7.29 -13.65
C LYS A 99 -4.18 -6.04 -14.26
N ALA A 100 -5.32 -5.57 -13.75
CA ALA A 100 -5.95 -4.34 -14.22
C ALA A 100 -5.06 -3.11 -13.95
N LEU A 101 -4.50 -3.01 -12.75
CA LEU A 101 -3.59 -1.92 -12.35
C LEU A 101 -2.31 -1.89 -13.20
N VAL A 102 -1.68 -3.05 -13.41
CA VAL A 102 -0.48 -3.17 -14.24
C VAL A 102 -0.79 -2.84 -15.69
N ALA A 103 -1.90 -3.33 -16.24
CA ALA A 103 -2.30 -3.00 -17.62
C ALA A 103 -2.50 -1.48 -17.78
N PHE A 104 -3.17 -0.83 -16.83
CA PHE A 104 -3.40 0.61 -16.84
C PHE A 104 -2.08 1.40 -16.75
N LYS A 105 -1.14 0.96 -15.90
CA LYS A 105 0.22 1.53 -15.83
C LYS A 105 1.01 1.38 -17.13
N LEU A 106 0.89 0.23 -17.81
CA LEU A 106 1.56 0.00 -19.08
C LEU A 106 0.97 0.84 -20.22
N GLN A 107 -0.33 1.11 -20.18
CA GLN A 107 -1.01 1.96 -21.16
C GLN A 107 -0.70 3.46 -20.94
N HIS A 108 -0.59 3.89 -19.68
CA HIS A 108 -0.39 5.28 -19.30
C HIS A 108 0.75 5.45 -18.28
N PRO A 109 2.01 5.23 -18.70
CA PRO A 109 3.16 5.14 -17.78
C PRO A 109 3.41 6.42 -16.97
N ASP A 110 3.08 7.59 -17.52
CA ASP A 110 3.32 8.89 -16.89
C ASP A 110 2.12 9.43 -16.09
N ARG A 111 0.98 8.74 -16.15
CA ARG A 111 -0.27 9.16 -15.51
C ARG A 111 -0.79 8.19 -14.46
N VAL A 112 -0.25 6.97 -14.44
CA VAL A 112 -0.63 5.94 -13.47
C VAL A 112 0.57 5.70 -12.57
N HIS A 113 0.39 5.78 -11.25
CA HIS A 113 1.41 5.50 -10.25
C HIS A 113 0.93 4.39 -9.33
N LEU A 114 1.78 3.40 -9.11
CA LEU A 114 1.47 2.25 -8.26
C LEU A 114 2.42 2.30 -7.08
N LEU A 115 1.92 2.54 -5.88
CA LEU A 115 2.71 2.48 -4.66
C LEU A 115 2.76 1.06 -4.13
N VAL A 116 3.90 0.67 -3.56
CA VAL A 116 4.04 -0.66 -2.98
C VAL A 116 3.55 -0.72 -1.53
N GLY A 117 2.65 -1.66 -1.23
CA GLY A 117 2.18 -1.92 0.12
C GLY A 117 2.89 -3.06 0.84
N ASN A 118 2.68 -3.16 2.15
CA ASN A 118 3.25 -4.24 2.95
C ASN A 118 2.66 -5.62 2.61
N ARG A 119 1.36 -5.70 2.30
CA ARG A 119 0.70 -6.93 1.88
C ARG A 119 1.17 -7.42 0.53
N ASP A 120 1.57 -6.51 -0.33
CA ASP A 120 2.17 -6.85 -1.62
C ASP A 120 3.56 -7.44 -1.39
N LEU A 121 4.45 -6.69 -0.71
CA LEU A 121 5.85 -7.09 -0.53
C LEU A 121 6.03 -8.38 0.26
N ASN A 122 5.18 -8.63 1.26
CA ASN A 122 5.33 -9.81 2.09
C ASN A 122 5.17 -11.13 1.30
N LYS A 123 4.62 -11.10 0.08
CA LYS A 123 4.48 -12.29 -0.78
C LYS A 123 5.80 -12.82 -1.31
N ILE A 124 6.87 -12.01 -1.36
CA ILE A 124 8.20 -12.52 -1.78
C ILE A 124 8.73 -13.62 -0.83
N ARG A 125 8.15 -13.76 0.38
CA ARG A 125 8.42 -14.85 1.32
C ARG A 125 8.18 -16.23 0.74
N VAL A 126 7.15 -16.38 -0.09
CA VAL A 126 6.71 -17.70 -0.57
C VAL A 126 7.79 -18.41 -1.40
N SER A 127 8.68 -17.66 -2.05
CA SER A 127 9.74 -18.22 -2.90
C SER A 127 10.81 -18.99 -2.16
N ALA A 128 11.09 -18.60 -0.91
CA ALA A 128 12.08 -19.27 -0.08
C ALA A 128 11.40 -20.25 0.88
N GLU A 129 10.26 -19.87 1.45
CA GLU A 129 9.63 -20.57 2.58
C GLU A 129 8.76 -21.77 2.16
N LEU A 130 8.41 -21.86 0.87
CA LEU A 130 7.67 -23.01 0.31
C LEU A 130 8.56 -23.93 -0.54
N ARG A 131 9.88 -23.76 -0.55
CA ARG A 131 10.80 -24.69 -1.23
C ARG A 131 10.92 -25.98 -0.46
N GLU A 132 11.10 -27.11 -1.14
CA GLU A 132 11.30 -28.41 -0.50
C GLU A 132 12.44 -28.40 0.52
N THR A 133 13.53 -27.69 0.20
CA THR A 133 14.68 -27.50 1.12
C THR A 133 14.31 -26.80 2.42
N ASP A 134 13.26 -25.97 2.41
CA ASP A 134 12.76 -25.28 3.60
C ASP A 134 11.64 -26.07 4.29
N ILE A 135 10.82 -26.82 3.53
CA ILE A 135 9.81 -27.74 4.07
C ILE A 135 10.46 -28.74 5.04
N ASN A 136 11.67 -29.20 4.72
CA ASN A 136 12.41 -30.17 5.53
C ASN A 136 13.14 -29.57 6.75
N VAL A 137 13.00 -28.28 7.03
CA VAL A 137 13.65 -27.64 8.19
C VAL A 137 13.00 -28.11 9.50
N PRO A 138 13.78 -28.48 10.53
CA PRO A 138 13.24 -28.91 11.82
C PRO A 138 12.34 -27.86 12.46
N LEU A 139 11.22 -28.32 13.06
CA LEU A 139 10.30 -27.48 13.81
C LEU A 139 10.82 -27.17 15.23
N PRO A 140 10.58 -25.97 15.78
CA PRO A 140 9.82 -24.86 15.19
C PRO A 140 10.66 -24.00 14.23
N VAL A 141 9.99 -23.45 13.22
CA VAL A 141 10.59 -22.40 12.36
C VAL A 141 10.60 -21.09 13.16
N PRO A 142 11.69 -20.30 13.14
CA PRO A 142 11.76 -19.01 13.83
C PRO A 142 10.61 -18.08 13.46
N ALA A 143 10.06 -17.39 14.46
CA ALA A 143 9.01 -16.39 14.28
C ALA A 143 9.56 -15.12 13.62
N TYR A 144 8.68 -14.40 12.92
CA TYR A 144 9.05 -13.15 12.24
C TYR A 144 9.06 -11.95 13.20
N PRO A 145 9.81 -10.89 12.88
CA PRO A 145 9.93 -9.69 13.71
C PRO A 145 8.59 -9.11 14.18
N GLY A 146 8.44 -8.88 15.48
CA GLY A 146 7.39 -8.02 16.05
C GLY A 146 6.00 -8.62 16.23
N MET A 147 5.84 -9.94 16.32
CA MET A 147 4.54 -10.55 16.65
C MET A 147 4.63 -11.40 17.93
N ASP A 148 4.25 -10.81 19.06
CA ASP A 148 4.37 -11.39 20.41
C ASP A 148 3.57 -12.68 20.66
N LYS A 149 2.73 -13.12 19.71
CA LYS A 149 1.93 -14.36 19.78
C LYS A 149 1.74 -15.01 18.41
N GLN A 150 2.83 -15.40 17.75
CA GLN A 150 2.71 -16.23 16.55
C GLN A 150 2.44 -17.69 16.92
N VAL A 151 1.37 -18.24 16.37
CA VAL A 151 1.21 -19.70 16.28
C VAL A 151 2.36 -20.20 15.40
N THR A 152 3.26 -20.97 15.98
CA THR A 152 4.36 -21.61 15.24
C THR A 152 3.80 -22.61 14.23
N LEU A 153 4.56 -22.94 13.18
CA LEU A 153 4.15 -23.99 12.23
C LEU A 153 3.86 -25.32 12.95
N ARG A 154 4.62 -25.65 13.99
CA ARG A 154 4.40 -26.87 14.79
C ARG A 154 3.05 -26.85 15.50
N GLU A 155 2.71 -25.74 16.17
CA GLU A 155 1.42 -25.60 16.86
C GLU A 155 0.25 -25.64 15.88
N TYR A 156 0.41 -25.02 14.70
CA TYR A 156 -0.57 -25.09 13.63
C TYR A 156 -0.81 -26.53 13.17
N LEU A 157 0.25 -27.28 12.87
CA LEU A 157 0.16 -28.67 12.44
C LEU A 157 -0.37 -29.60 13.55
N LEU A 158 0.04 -29.39 14.81
CA LEU A 158 -0.51 -30.10 15.97
C LEU A 158 -2.02 -29.92 16.06
N LYS A 159 -2.50 -28.67 15.93
CA LYS A 159 -3.93 -28.37 15.93
C LYS A 159 -4.65 -29.06 14.76
N LEU A 160 -4.04 -29.07 13.57
CA LEU A 160 -4.58 -29.75 12.40
C LEU A 160 -4.66 -31.28 12.62
N ASN A 161 -3.69 -31.85 13.35
CA ASN A 161 -3.63 -33.27 13.70
C ASN A 161 -4.44 -33.64 14.96
N GLY A 162 -5.42 -32.83 15.36
CA GLY A 162 -6.23 -33.10 16.57
C GLY A 162 -5.45 -33.12 17.88
N GLY A 163 -4.27 -32.49 17.94
CA GLY A 163 -3.39 -32.43 19.10
C GLY A 163 -2.37 -33.57 19.18
N GLN A 164 -2.32 -34.48 18.22
CA GLN A 164 -1.38 -35.61 18.20
C GLN A 164 -0.02 -35.19 17.63
N ALA A 165 1.06 -35.53 18.34
CA ALA A 165 2.42 -35.18 17.94
C ALA A 165 3.02 -36.14 16.89
N ASP A 166 2.48 -37.35 16.77
CA ASP A 166 2.96 -38.34 15.80
C ASP A 166 2.43 -38.03 14.41
N GLY A 167 3.29 -38.12 13.38
CA GLY A 167 2.91 -37.96 11.99
C GLY A 167 2.81 -36.51 11.48
N LEU A 168 3.31 -35.52 12.23
CA LEU A 168 3.31 -34.11 11.81
C LEU A 168 4.10 -33.89 10.52
N GLU A 169 5.12 -34.71 10.25
CA GLU A 169 5.93 -34.68 9.04
C GLU A 169 5.07 -34.88 7.78
N ALA A 170 4.06 -35.75 7.84
CA ALA A 170 3.14 -35.98 6.73
C ALA A 170 2.19 -34.80 6.48
N LEU A 171 1.91 -34.00 7.53
CA LEU A 171 1.07 -32.81 7.44
C LEU A 171 1.85 -31.55 7.04
N ASN A 172 3.18 -31.57 7.11
CA ASN A 172 4.05 -30.47 6.71
C ASN A 172 4.18 -30.38 5.18
N THR A 173 3.07 -30.11 4.50
CA THR A 173 2.99 -29.92 3.05
C THR A 173 3.12 -28.44 2.69
N ARG A 174 3.45 -28.13 1.43
CA ARG A 174 3.50 -26.76 0.92
C ARG A 174 2.16 -26.04 1.09
N ALA A 175 1.05 -26.75 0.86
CA ALA A 175 -0.29 -26.20 1.02
C ALA A 175 -0.59 -25.81 2.47
N ASN A 176 -0.31 -26.71 3.44
CA ASN A 176 -0.52 -26.41 4.86
C ASN A 176 0.42 -25.32 5.36
N ARG A 177 1.66 -25.28 4.86
CA ARG A 177 2.60 -24.20 5.19
C ARG A 177 2.15 -22.86 4.63
N LEU A 178 1.64 -22.81 3.39
CA LEU A 178 1.08 -21.59 2.82
C LEU A 178 -0.16 -21.12 3.59
N ARG A 179 -1.07 -22.03 3.98
CA ARG A 179 -2.21 -21.71 4.85
C ARG A 179 -1.74 -21.10 6.17
N TRP A 180 -0.77 -21.73 6.83
CA TRP A 180 -0.16 -21.20 8.05
C TRP A 180 0.49 -19.82 7.81
N MET A 181 1.25 -19.63 6.73
CA MET A 181 1.87 -18.34 6.41
C MET A 181 0.81 -17.25 6.31
N LEU A 182 -0.25 -17.48 5.51
CA LEU A 182 -1.34 -16.54 5.27
C LEU A 182 -2.12 -16.24 6.56
N ASP A 183 -2.51 -17.28 7.30
CA ASP A 183 -3.37 -17.14 8.48
C ASP A 183 -2.63 -16.61 9.71
N CYS A 184 -1.37 -17.01 9.90
CA CYS A 184 -0.66 -16.81 11.16
C CYS A 184 0.48 -15.79 11.08
N THR A 185 1.03 -15.51 9.89
CA THR A 185 2.23 -14.65 9.77
C THR A 185 2.10 -13.48 8.81
N LEU A 186 1.17 -13.53 7.85
CA LEU A 186 0.95 -12.48 6.84
C LEU A 186 -0.33 -11.68 7.07
N GLY A 187 -1.07 -11.97 8.15
CA GLY A 187 -2.32 -11.27 8.48
C GLY A 187 -3.41 -11.40 7.41
N ALA A 188 -3.39 -12.47 6.62
CA ALA A 188 -4.23 -12.74 5.45
C ALA A 188 -5.13 -13.97 5.69
N ARG A 189 -5.74 -14.02 6.87
CA ARG A 189 -6.56 -15.18 7.29
C ARG A 189 -7.64 -15.55 6.27
N GLY A 190 -7.68 -16.81 5.87
CA GLY A 190 -8.62 -17.35 4.89
C GLY A 190 -8.20 -17.19 3.43
N GLN A 191 -7.10 -16.47 3.15
CA GLN A 191 -6.74 -16.09 1.79
C GLN A 191 -6.39 -17.27 0.87
N PHE A 192 -5.99 -18.43 1.43
CA PHE A 192 -5.76 -19.63 0.62
C PHE A 192 -7.03 -20.00 -0.16
N GLU A 193 -8.18 -19.99 0.53
CA GLU A 193 -9.47 -20.35 -0.08
C GLU A 193 -10.01 -19.22 -0.95
N SER A 194 -9.77 -17.95 -0.60
CA SER A 194 -10.08 -16.81 -1.48
C SER A 194 -9.32 -16.90 -2.81
N ARG A 195 -8.03 -17.25 -2.78
CA ARG A 195 -7.24 -17.49 -3.99
C ARG A 195 -7.75 -18.70 -4.77
N ARG A 196 -8.20 -19.77 -4.09
CA ARG A 196 -8.83 -20.91 -4.77
C ARG A 196 -10.03 -20.46 -5.58
N LYS A 197 -10.98 -19.76 -4.96
CA LYS A 197 -12.17 -19.25 -5.64
C LYS A 197 -11.85 -18.32 -6.80
N GLU A 198 -10.82 -17.49 -6.66
CA GLU A 198 -10.37 -16.64 -7.77
C GLU A 198 -9.84 -17.48 -8.95
N LEU A 199 -9.02 -18.50 -8.68
CA LEU A 199 -8.55 -19.42 -9.71
C LEU A 199 -9.71 -20.16 -10.38
N GLU A 200 -10.70 -20.57 -9.60
CA GLU A 200 -11.90 -21.25 -10.10
C GLU A 200 -12.71 -20.34 -11.02
N CYS A 201 -12.93 -19.10 -10.61
CA CYS A 201 -13.58 -18.06 -11.41
C CYS A 201 -12.83 -17.84 -12.74
N LEU A 202 -11.50 -17.74 -12.69
CA LEU A 202 -10.68 -17.49 -13.88
C LEU A 202 -10.58 -18.68 -14.84
N ARG A 203 -10.74 -19.90 -14.33
CA ARG A 203 -10.55 -21.14 -15.12
C ARG A 203 -11.83 -21.83 -15.51
N GLY A 204 -12.95 -21.51 -14.85
CA GLY A 204 -14.23 -22.19 -15.03
C GLY A 204 -14.25 -23.63 -14.50
N ARG A 205 -13.37 -23.98 -13.55
CA ARG A 205 -13.32 -25.30 -12.89
C ARG A 205 -12.71 -25.21 -11.50
N GLU A 206 -12.96 -26.23 -10.67
CA GLU A 206 -12.32 -26.39 -9.35
C GLU A 206 -10.79 -26.32 -9.43
N ALA A 207 -10.18 -25.68 -8.43
CA ALA A 207 -8.73 -25.54 -8.31
C ALA A 207 -8.20 -26.40 -7.16
N THR A 208 -7.11 -27.14 -7.42
CA THR A 208 -6.48 -27.98 -6.40
C THR A 208 -5.60 -27.17 -5.44
N ASP A 209 -5.22 -27.77 -4.31
CA ASP A 209 -4.28 -27.15 -3.36
C ASP A 209 -2.93 -26.81 -4.01
N ASP A 210 -2.42 -27.72 -4.85
CA ASP A 210 -1.16 -27.50 -5.58
C ASP A 210 -1.28 -26.33 -6.56
N GLU A 211 -2.43 -26.18 -7.21
CA GLU A 211 -2.67 -25.05 -8.12
C GLU A 211 -2.73 -23.71 -7.39
N VAL A 212 -3.23 -23.69 -6.16
CA VAL A 212 -3.19 -22.50 -5.29
C VAL A 212 -1.74 -22.17 -4.91
N VAL A 213 -0.96 -23.16 -4.48
CA VAL A 213 0.46 -22.97 -4.14
C VAL A 213 1.25 -22.45 -5.34
N GLU A 214 1.09 -23.09 -6.51
CA GLU A 214 1.78 -22.69 -7.73
C GLU A 214 1.33 -21.31 -8.23
N SER A 215 0.08 -20.91 -7.96
CA SER A 215 -0.39 -19.55 -8.23
C SER A 215 0.36 -18.50 -7.40
N TYR A 216 0.58 -18.76 -6.11
CA TYR A 216 1.36 -17.86 -5.25
C TYR A 216 2.83 -17.77 -5.65
N MET A 217 3.46 -18.90 -5.93
CA MET A 217 4.86 -18.90 -6.32
C MET A 217 5.06 -18.31 -7.70
N GLY A 218 4.22 -18.70 -8.67
CA GLY A 218 4.23 -18.15 -10.01
C GLY A 218 3.99 -16.64 -10.04
N ALA A 219 3.21 -16.09 -9.10
CA ALA A 219 2.94 -14.66 -9.01
C ALA A 219 4.21 -13.80 -8.85
N VAL A 220 5.21 -14.30 -8.10
CA VAL A 220 6.42 -13.54 -7.76
C VAL A 220 7.70 -14.09 -8.41
N GLU A 221 7.71 -15.37 -8.80
CA GLU A 221 8.90 -16.03 -9.38
C GLU A 221 8.94 -16.02 -10.90
N ARG A 222 7.81 -15.94 -11.58
CA ARG A 222 7.83 -15.94 -13.05
C ARG A 222 8.02 -14.53 -13.58
N ASP A 223 8.67 -14.39 -14.74
CA ASP A 223 8.83 -13.09 -15.39
C ASP A 223 7.49 -12.49 -15.84
N ASP A 224 6.50 -13.36 -16.09
CA ASP A 224 5.09 -13.03 -16.39
C ASP A 224 4.17 -13.09 -15.15
N GLY A 225 4.73 -13.29 -13.95
CA GLY A 225 3.98 -13.31 -12.70
C GLY A 225 3.30 -11.97 -12.44
N PHE A 226 2.01 -11.98 -12.11
CA PHE A 226 1.21 -10.75 -12.01
C PHE A 226 1.73 -9.79 -10.92
N LEU A 227 2.15 -10.34 -9.77
CA LEU A 227 2.67 -9.53 -8.66
C LEU A 227 4.12 -9.12 -8.91
N TRP A 228 4.90 -9.97 -9.58
CA TRP A 228 6.22 -9.55 -10.07
C TRP A 228 6.12 -8.37 -11.03
N LYS A 229 5.19 -8.42 -11.99
CA LYS A 229 4.92 -7.29 -12.89
C LYS A 229 4.51 -6.04 -12.14
N TYR A 230 3.69 -6.16 -11.10
CA TYR A 230 3.35 -5.06 -10.23
C TYR A 230 4.60 -4.43 -9.61
N PHE A 231 5.49 -5.23 -8.99
CA PHE A 231 6.74 -4.73 -8.41
C PHE A 231 7.65 -4.04 -9.42
N GLN A 232 7.72 -4.51 -10.67
CA GLN A 232 8.52 -3.88 -11.72
C GLN A 232 8.04 -2.46 -12.08
N HIS A 233 6.81 -2.12 -11.74
CA HIS A 233 6.19 -0.82 -12.04
C HIS A 233 5.74 -0.06 -10.79
N ALA A 234 6.07 -0.57 -9.60
CA ALA A 234 5.72 0.04 -8.34
C ALA A 234 6.81 1.01 -7.86
N GLU A 235 6.39 1.96 -7.05
CA GLU A 235 7.19 3.04 -6.48
C GLU A 235 7.03 3.04 -4.96
N MET A 236 8.04 3.49 -4.23
CA MET A 236 7.98 3.68 -2.77
C MET A 236 7.21 4.95 -2.39
N ALA A 237 7.28 5.96 -3.25
CA ALA A 237 6.64 7.26 -3.08
C ALA A 237 6.43 7.92 -4.45
N PHE A 238 5.40 8.76 -4.54
CA PHE A 238 5.11 9.59 -5.71
C PHE A 238 4.77 11.02 -5.26
N ARG A 239 5.22 12.02 -6.01
CA ARG A 239 4.89 13.43 -5.74
C ARG A 239 4.21 14.05 -6.96
N TRP A 240 3.10 14.73 -6.72
CA TRP A 240 2.50 15.63 -7.70
C TRP A 240 2.35 17.02 -7.08
N GLY A 241 3.15 17.97 -7.57
CA GLY A 241 3.10 19.35 -7.11
C GLY A 241 3.40 19.49 -5.61
N ASN A 242 2.45 20.02 -4.84
CA ASN A 242 2.52 20.14 -3.39
C ASN A 242 2.02 18.89 -2.61
N THR A 243 1.69 17.79 -3.31
CA THR A 243 1.13 16.58 -2.69
C THR A 243 2.11 15.40 -2.79
N LEU A 244 2.40 14.78 -1.65
CA LEU A 244 3.21 13.57 -1.52
C LEU A 244 2.30 12.37 -1.24
N PHE A 245 2.51 11.28 -1.97
CA PHE A 245 1.82 10.01 -1.81
C PHE A 245 2.82 8.94 -1.36
N VAL A 246 2.50 8.25 -0.26
CA VAL A 246 3.25 7.10 0.28
C VAL A 246 2.24 6.07 0.78
N HIS A 247 2.59 4.78 0.82
CA HIS A 247 1.64 3.79 1.33
C HIS A 247 1.32 4.01 2.82
N GLY A 248 2.36 4.12 3.67
CA GLY A 248 2.23 4.23 5.13
C GLY A 248 2.22 5.67 5.65
N GLY A 249 3.36 6.33 5.58
CA GLY A 249 3.58 7.66 6.15
C GLY A 249 5.05 8.07 6.06
N VAL A 250 5.41 9.18 6.68
CA VAL A 250 6.81 9.64 6.75
C VAL A 250 7.26 9.63 8.21
N PRO A 251 7.97 8.58 8.66
CA PRO A 251 8.54 8.57 10.00
C PRO A 251 9.54 9.71 10.19
N ALA A 252 9.58 10.29 11.39
CA ALA A 252 10.59 11.24 11.87
C ALA A 252 12.03 10.96 11.40
N LYS A 253 12.41 9.68 11.47
CA LYS A 253 13.76 9.20 11.16
C LYS A 253 13.94 8.77 9.70
N SER A 254 12.94 8.90 8.85
CA SER A 254 13.06 8.44 7.45
C SER A 254 13.67 9.45 6.47
N PRO A 255 13.49 10.79 6.60
CA PRO A 255 13.97 11.74 5.60
C PRO A 255 15.45 11.59 5.28
N GLY A 256 15.76 11.45 3.99
CA GLY A 256 17.13 11.30 3.48
C GLY A 256 17.77 9.93 3.72
N TRP A 257 17.18 9.05 4.51
CA TRP A 257 17.77 7.75 4.85
C TRP A 257 17.40 6.67 3.85
N LEU A 258 18.34 5.76 3.57
CA LEU A 258 18.14 4.57 2.74
C LEU A 258 18.70 3.31 3.43
N PRO A 259 17.96 2.19 3.42
CA PRO A 259 18.47 0.93 3.96
C PRO A 259 19.56 0.34 3.05
N PRO A 260 20.53 -0.41 3.62
CA PRO A 260 21.45 -1.19 2.80
C PRO A 260 20.68 -2.33 2.11
N VAL A 261 21.04 -2.65 0.85
CA VAL A 261 20.35 -3.70 0.04
C VAL A 261 20.24 -5.05 0.75
N ARG A 262 21.18 -5.35 1.66
CA ARG A 262 21.22 -6.61 2.42
C ARG A 262 20.84 -6.46 3.89
N LEU A 263 20.05 -5.42 4.23
CA LEU A 263 19.45 -5.27 5.56
C LEU A 263 18.68 -6.57 5.91
N PRO A 264 19.03 -7.26 7.01
CA PRO A 264 18.39 -8.51 7.38
C PRO A 264 16.96 -8.28 7.87
N TYR A 265 16.05 -9.19 7.54
CA TYR A 265 14.68 -9.13 8.03
C TYR A 265 14.55 -9.76 9.43
N VAL A 266 15.06 -9.05 10.43
CA VAL A 266 15.08 -9.47 11.83
C VAL A 266 14.73 -8.29 12.75
N THR A 267 14.20 -8.55 13.94
CA THR A 267 14.11 -7.49 14.97
C THR A 267 15.53 -7.21 15.45
N PRO A 268 16.04 -5.99 15.29
CA PRO A 268 17.35 -5.65 15.81
C PRO A 268 17.33 -5.68 17.35
N PRO A 269 18.45 -6.01 18.01
CA PRO A 269 18.57 -5.87 19.45
C PRO A 269 18.30 -4.43 19.91
N ASP A 270 17.80 -4.27 21.13
CA ASP A 270 17.61 -2.96 21.72
C ASP A 270 18.92 -2.15 21.72
N GLY A 271 18.85 -0.91 21.23
CA GLY A 271 20.01 -0.03 21.14
C GLY A 271 20.97 -0.33 19.98
N ALA A 272 20.66 -1.27 19.09
CA ALA A 272 21.45 -1.50 17.89
C ALA A 272 21.51 -0.24 17.00
N GLU A 273 22.69 0.04 16.47
CA GLU A 273 22.86 1.12 15.48
C GLU A 273 22.10 0.77 14.20
N CYS A 274 21.37 1.75 13.66
CA CYS A 274 20.64 1.59 12.41
C CYS A 274 21.62 1.66 11.24
N PRO A 275 21.84 0.56 10.50
CA PRO A 275 22.70 0.61 9.33
C PRO A 275 21.97 1.29 8.17
N GLY A 276 22.71 1.97 7.30
CA GLY A 276 22.16 2.64 6.13
C GLY A 276 23.06 3.75 5.65
N GLU A 277 22.55 4.50 4.69
CA GLU A 277 23.19 5.69 4.16
C GLU A 277 22.20 6.84 4.23
N ASP A 278 22.71 8.01 4.63
CA ASP A 278 21.96 9.26 4.52
C ASP A 278 22.38 9.96 3.23
N LEU A 279 21.41 10.54 2.53
CA LEU A 279 21.68 11.43 1.43
C LEU A 279 22.42 12.69 1.92
N PRO A 280 23.16 13.38 1.04
CA PRO A 280 23.85 14.61 1.40
C PRO A 280 22.92 15.63 2.06
N GLU A 281 23.50 16.45 2.94
CA GLU A 281 22.79 17.58 3.54
C GLU A 281 22.28 18.51 2.43
N GLY A 282 21.02 18.96 2.56
CA GLY A 282 20.38 19.82 1.57
C GLY A 282 19.74 19.09 0.37
N HIS A 283 19.69 17.75 0.36
CA HIS A 283 18.99 17.01 -0.69
C HIS A 283 17.53 17.45 -0.87
N SER A 284 17.07 17.44 -2.12
CA SER A 284 15.68 17.71 -2.48
C SER A 284 14.76 16.54 -2.12
N LEU A 285 13.45 16.79 -2.11
CA LEU A 285 12.49 15.69 -1.91
C LEU A 285 12.54 14.71 -3.09
N GLU A 286 12.72 15.22 -4.30
CA GLU A 286 12.83 14.46 -5.54
C GLU A 286 14.03 13.50 -5.48
N GLU A 287 15.19 13.98 -5.04
CA GLU A 287 16.39 13.15 -4.87
C GLU A 287 16.14 12.00 -3.88
N TRP A 288 15.40 12.25 -2.80
CA TRP A 288 15.06 11.20 -1.85
C TRP A 288 14.07 10.18 -2.42
N ILE A 289 13.02 10.62 -3.11
CA ILE A 289 12.05 9.73 -3.77
C ILE A 289 12.75 8.88 -4.84
N GLU A 290 13.58 9.48 -5.69
CA GLU A 290 14.36 8.78 -6.71
C GLU A 290 15.30 7.75 -6.09
N ALA A 291 15.99 8.11 -5.01
CA ALA A 291 16.91 7.21 -4.33
C ALA A 291 16.17 6.05 -3.65
N MET A 292 14.98 6.29 -3.06
CA MET A 292 14.13 5.23 -2.51
C MET A 292 13.66 4.27 -3.62
N ASN A 293 13.15 4.80 -4.73
CA ASN A 293 12.70 4.00 -5.87
C ASN A 293 13.84 3.20 -6.50
N LYS A 294 15.05 3.78 -6.57
CA LYS A 294 16.25 3.07 -7.00
C LYS A 294 16.62 1.97 -6.02
N ARG A 295 16.61 2.23 -4.71
CA ARG A 295 16.95 1.24 -3.67
C ARG A 295 15.95 0.09 -3.65
N PHE A 296 14.67 0.38 -3.85
CA PHE A 296 13.62 -0.63 -4.03
C PHE A 296 13.94 -1.55 -5.22
N ASN A 297 14.28 -0.99 -6.38
CA ASN A 297 14.71 -1.75 -7.55
C ASN A 297 16.00 -2.57 -7.31
N ASP A 298 16.96 -2.05 -6.54
CA ASP A 298 18.13 -2.81 -6.10
C ASP A 298 17.72 -4.03 -5.26
N GLY A 299 16.75 -3.86 -4.36
CA GLY A 299 16.18 -4.95 -3.57
C GLY A 299 15.44 -6.00 -4.40
N LEU A 300 14.70 -5.59 -5.44
CA LEU A 300 14.04 -6.51 -6.36
C LEU A 300 15.06 -7.35 -7.16
N ARG A 301 16.19 -6.74 -7.55
CA ARG A 301 17.30 -7.46 -8.19
C ARG A 301 17.94 -8.47 -7.23
N ASP A 302 18.25 -8.03 -6.01
CA ASP A 302 18.80 -8.92 -4.97
C ASP A 302 17.85 -10.10 -4.67
N TYR A 303 16.54 -9.85 -4.61
CA TYR A 303 15.52 -10.91 -4.51
C TYR A 303 15.61 -11.91 -5.67
N ARG A 304 15.68 -11.43 -6.91
CA ARG A 304 15.79 -12.29 -8.09
C ARG A 304 17.05 -13.12 -8.13
N ASP A 305 18.16 -12.56 -7.68
CA ASP A 305 19.44 -13.28 -7.60
C ASP A 305 19.43 -14.34 -6.47
N GLY A 306 18.53 -14.22 -5.49
CA GLY A 306 18.54 -15.00 -4.25
C GLY A 306 17.17 -15.50 -3.80
N LEU A 307 16.38 -16.11 -4.68
CA LEU A 307 15.01 -16.58 -4.38
C LEU A 307 14.92 -17.62 -3.23
N VAL A 308 16.01 -18.33 -2.93
CA VAL A 308 16.04 -19.43 -1.96
C VAL A 308 16.94 -19.11 -0.78
N TRP A 309 16.68 -19.75 0.36
CA TRP A 309 17.59 -19.72 1.51
C TRP A 309 18.96 -20.27 1.13
N ARG A 310 20.01 -19.56 1.55
CA ARG A 310 21.41 -19.94 1.42
C ARG A 310 21.98 -20.29 2.79
N GLU A 311 23.26 -20.68 2.82
CA GLU A 311 24.02 -20.88 4.06
C GLU A 311 23.88 -19.66 5.00
N GLY A 312 23.76 -19.92 6.30
CA GLY A 312 23.49 -18.88 7.29
C GLY A 312 22.05 -18.33 7.29
N ARG A 313 21.11 -19.01 6.60
CA ARG A 313 19.69 -18.60 6.47
C ARG A 313 19.52 -17.16 5.98
N ARG A 314 20.31 -16.79 4.98
CA ARG A 314 20.18 -15.53 4.23
C ARG A 314 19.47 -15.80 2.91
N ARG A 315 18.79 -14.79 2.38
CA ARG A 315 18.21 -14.85 1.02
C ARG A 315 18.20 -13.46 0.38
N GLY A 316 17.92 -13.44 -0.91
CA GLY A 316 17.66 -12.20 -1.63
C GLY A 316 16.37 -11.53 -1.15
N GLY A 317 16.31 -10.20 -1.21
CA GLY A 317 15.09 -9.44 -0.90
C GLY A 317 14.76 -9.34 0.58
N GLU A 318 15.73 -9.61 1.47
CA GLU A 318 15.54 -9.39 2.91
C GLU A 318 15.33 -7.92 3.24
N MET A 319 16.03 -7.01 2.56
CA MET A 319 15.84 -5.58 2.75
C MET A 319 14.41 -5.15 2.43
N LEU A 320 13.80 -5.68 1.36
CA LEU A 320 12.41 -5.35 1.01
C LEU A 320 11.43 -5.77 2.12
N LEU A 321 11.67 -6.93 2.73
CA LEU A 321 10.87 -7.36 3.88
C LEU A 321 11.12 -6.54 5.14
N ALA A 322 12.37 -6.19 5.39
CA ALA A 322 12.73 -5.31 6.48
C ALA A 322 12.07 -3.95 6.30
N TRP A 323 12.09 -3.39 5.09
CA TRP A 323 11.53 -2.08 4.79
C TRP A 323 10.01 -2.02 4.94
N GLN A 324 9.28 -3.14 4.84
CA GLN A 324 7.84 -3.21 5.18
C GLN A 324 7.58 -3.65 6.63
N SER A 325 8.54 -3.49 7.54
CA SER A 325 8.42 -3.87 8.95
C SER A 325 9.04 -2.83 9.87
N ASN A 326 8.23 -2.19 10.71
CA ASN A 326 8.71 -1.16 11.64
C ASN A 326 9.85 -1.65 12.56
N PRO A 327 9.76 -2.84 13.19
CA PRO A 327 10.87 -3.36 13.98
C PRO A 327 12.15 -3.57 13.17
N ALA A 328 12.07 -4.23 12.01
CA ALA A 328 13.24 -4.54 11.21
C ALA A 328 13.84 -3.33 10.48
N CYS A 329 13.04 -2.29 10.23
CA CYS A 329 13.46 -1.04 9.60
C CYS A 329 13.77 0.07 10.61
N TYR A 330 13.98 -0.23 11.89
CA TYR A 330 14.34 0.77 12.89
C TYR A 330 13.36 1.97 12.95
N GLN A 331 12.07 1.72 12.70
CA GLN A 331 11.02 2.76 12.62
C GLN A 331 11.27 3.82 11.53
N ARG A 332 11.84 3.43 10.38
CA ARG A 332 12.13 4.32 9.23
C ARG A 332 11.37 3.93 7.96
N SER A 333 10.34 3.08 8.08
CA SER A 333 9.59 2.61 6.92
C SER A 333 8.54 3.61 6.47
N VAL A 334 8.61 4.05 5.21
CA VAL A 334 7.50 4.81 4.60
C VAL A 334 6.31 3.93 4.17
N VAL A 335 6.46 2.61 4.26
CA VAL A 335 5.44 1.61 3.87
C VAL A 335 4.53 1.30 5.07
N VAL A 336 5.07 1.20 6.28
CA VAL A 336 4.29 0.76 7.46
C VAL A 336 4.26 1.76 8.61
N GLU A 337 4.69 2.99 8.37
CA GLU A 337 4.46 4.09 9.32
C GLU A 337 2.96 4.31 9.52
N SER A 338 2.56 4.61 10.76
CA SER A 338 1.16 4.88 11.06
C SER A 338 1.03 6.19 11.82
N ALA A 339 0.27 7.12 11.26
CA ALA A 339 -0.14 8.31 11.97
C ALA A 339 -1.24 8.04 13.03
N LEU A 340 -1.70 6.79 13.18
CA LEU A 340 -2.74 6.43 14.13
C LEU A 340 -2.16 6.03 15.49
N THR A 341 -2.55 6.77 16.53
CA THR A 341 -2.31 6.40 17.92
C THR A 341 -3.62 5.98 18.56
N MET A 342 -3.74 4.72 18.97
CA MET A 342 -4.96 4.19 19.61
C MET A 342 -6.25 4.41 18.78
N GLY A 343 -6.16 4.27 17.45
CA GLY A 343 -7.30 4.28 16.52
C GLY A 343 -7.77 5.66 16.06
N THR A 344 -7.18 6.76 16.55
CA THR A 344 -7.34 8.11 15.99
C THR A 344 -5.98 8.65 15.57
N PRO A 345 -5.94 9.61 14.63
CA PRO A 345 -4.67 10.18 14.23
C PRO A 345 -4.04 11.04 15.34
N SER A 346 -2.72 11.02 15.38
CA SER A 346 -1.91 12.06 16.01
C SER A 346 -1.49 13.10 14.97
N ASP A 347 -1.10 14.28 15.44
CA ASP A 347 -0.45 15.26 14.58
C ASP A 347 0.82 14.67 13.95
N VAL A 348 1.13 15.13 12.73
CA VAL A 348 2.41 14.83 12.10
C VAL A 348 3.53 15.45 12.96
N PRO A 349 4.61 14.71 13.29
CA PRO A 349 5.71 15.27 14.07
C PRO A 349 6.24 16.56 13.44
N GLU A 350 6.52 17.57 14.27
CA GLU A 350 6.90 18.92 13.82
C GLU A 350 8.09 18.89 12.86
N GLU A 351 9.13 18.11 13.19
CA GLU A 351 10.32 17.93 12.33
C GLU A 351 10.00 17.34 10.95
N VAL A 352 8.99 16.46 10.86
CA VAL A 352 8.53 15.91 9.57
C VAL A 352 7.73 16.96 8.81
N ALA A 353 6.83 17.67 9.49
CA ALA A 353 6.03 18.73 8.88
C ALA A 353 6.94 19.82 8.32
N GLU A 354 7.92 20.30 9.09
CA GLU A 354 8.90 21.28 8.64
C GLU A 354 9.70 20.79 7.43
N TYR A 355 10.23 19.55 7.49
CA TYR A 355 10.98 18.95 6.38
C TYR A 355 10.18 18.95 5.07
N LEU A 356 8.90 18.55 5.14
CA LEU A 356 7.98 18.51 4.00
C LEU A 356 7.61 19.91 3.50
N LEU A 357 7.26 20.82 4.42
CA LEU A 357 6.85 22.19 4.09
C LEU A 357 7.97 23.00 3.42
N GLN A 358 9.21 22.86 3.90
CA GLN A 358 10.40 23.49 3.32
C GLN A 358 10.68 22.99 1.89
N ARG A 359 10.24 21.77 1.56
CA ARG A 359 10.37 21.16 0.22
C ARG A 359 9.11 21.33 -0.65
N GLY A 360 8.20 22.21 -0.22
CA GLY A 360 7.01 22.58 -1.00
C GLY A 360 5.88 21.55 -0.94
N VAL A 361 5.94 20.57 -0.06
CA VAL A 361 4.81 19.69 0.24
C VAL A 361 3.86 20.40 1.20
N ARG A 362 2.57 20.32 0.93
CA ARG A 362 1.48 20.83 1.76
C ARG A 362 0.45 19.75 2.07
N ARG A 363 0.51 18.62 1.36
CA ARG A 363 -0.36 17.47 1.58
C ARG A 363 0.42 16.16 1.58
N LEU A 364 0.13 15.31 2.55
CA LEU A 364 0.55 13.91 2.61
C LEU A 364 -0.68 13.01 2.48
N VAL A 365 -0.70 12.13 1.49
CA VAL A 365 -1.79 11.17 1.26
C VAL A 365 -1.26 9.77 1.46
N THR A 366 -1.92 9.01 2.33
CA THR A 366 -1.50 7.67 2.68
C THR A 366 -2.65 6.68 2.59
N GLY A 367 -2.30 5.43 2.28
CA GLY A 367 -3.12 4.28 2.66
C GLY A 367 -2.74 3.85 4.06
N HIS A 368 -2.71 2.53 4.24
CA HIS A 368 -2.22 1.85 5.43
C HIS A 368 -2.96 2.17 6.73
N LYS A 369 -3.20 1.13 7.52
CA LYS A 369 -3.85 1.14 8.83
C LYS A 369 -5.29 1.71 8.80
N PRO A 370 -6.28 0.84 9.08
CA PRO A 370 -7.68 1.22 9.20
C PRO A 370 -7.94 2.49 10.02
N CYS A 371 -8.55 3.49 9.40
CA CYS A 371 -8.91 4.76 10.04
C CYS A 371 -10.43 4.93 10.22
N GLY A 372 -11.19 3.84 10.04
CA GLY A 372 -12.65 3.82 10.20
C GLY A 372 -13.42 4.07 8.91
N ASP A 373 -14.69 4.47 9.03
CA ASP A 373 -15.71 4.46 7.96
C ASP A 373 -15.64 5.55 6.90
N SER A 374 -14.57 6.33 6.91
CA SER A 374 -14.27 7.45 6.00
C SER A 374 -12.79 7.77 6.13
N PRO A 375 -12.15 8.40 5.12
CA PRO A 375 -10.79 8.89 5.28
C PRO A 375 -10.68 9.84 6.48
N PHE A 376 -9.55 9.79 7.17
CA PHE A 376 -9.22 10.77 8.19
C PHE A 376 -8.46 11.94 7.59
N VAL A 377 -8.85 13.14 7.96
CA VAL A 377 -8.17 14.38 7.60
C VAL A 377 -7.54 14.95 8.86
N VAL A 378 -6.28 15.34 8.81
CA VAL A 378 -5.61 16.11 9.86
C VAL A 378 -5.01 17.35 9.24
N ARG A 379 -5.33 18.53 9.80
CA ARG A 379 -4.83 19.82 9.31
C ARG A 379 -4.13 20.53 10.45
N SER A 380 -2.80 20.50 10.44
CA SER A 380 -1.98 21.07 11.51
C SER A 380 -0.66 21.61 10.96
N GLY A 381 -0.18 22.73 11.49
CA GLY A 381 1.09 23.33 11.09
C GLY A 381 1.22 23.72 9.60
N GLY A 382 0.10 23.90 8.88
CA GLY A 382 0.11 24.17 7.43
C GLY A 382 0.23 22.93 6.54
N LEU A 383 0.23 21.72 7.13
CA LEU A 383 0.22 20.43 6.43
C LEU A 383 -1.17 19.79 6.53
N GLU A 384 -1.64 19.21 5.43
CA GLU A 384 -2.83 18.36 5.37
C GLU A 384 -2.42 16.89 5.24
N LEU A 385 -2.83 16.03 6.17
CA LEU A 385 -2.65 14.59 6.10
C LEU A 385 -3.99 13.92 5.80
N LEU A 386 -4.03 13.08 4.77
CA LEU A 386 -5.16 12.23 4.41
C LEU A 386 -4.80 10.77 4.64
N LEU A 387 -5.50 10.13 5.57
CA LEU A 387 -5.42 8.68 5.83
C LEU A 387 -6.61 8.01 5.15
N CYS A 388 -6.37 7.18 4.14
CA CYS A 388 -7.44 6.71 3.25
C CYS A 388 -7.80 5.22 3.40
N ASP A 389 -7.07 4.46 4.23
CA ASP A 389 -7.41 3.06 4.50
C ASP A 389 -8.71 2.97 5.32
N THR A 390 -9.78 2.60 4.64
CA THR A 390 -11.12 2.37 5.20
C THR A 390 -11.42 0.88 5.41
N THR A 391 -10.40 0.03 5.37
CA THR A 391 -10.53 -1.38 5.76
C THR A 391 -11.03 -1.48 7.20
N TYR A 392 -11.77 -2.53 7.54
CA TYR A 392 -12.30 -2.77 8.89
C TYR A 392 -13.31 -1.71 9.42
N SER A 393 -13.85 -0.87 8.54
CA SER A 393 -14.95 0.07 8.85
C SER A 393 -16.18 -0.59 9.47
N ASP A 394 -16.46 -1.83 9.08
CA ASP A 394 -17.56 -2.63 9.60
C ASP A 394 -17.15 -4.09 9.78
N ALA A 395 -16.69 -4.42 10.99
CA ALA A 395 -16.30 -5.79 11.35
C ALA A 395 -17.46 -6.81 11.30
N SER A 396 -18.72 -6.37 11.15
CA SER A 396 -19.86 -7.27 10.96
C SER A 396 -20.05 -7.70 9.49
N ALA A 397 -19.49 -6.94 8.54
CA ALA A 397 -19.55 -7.26 7.14
C ALA A 397 -18.53 -8.35 6.76
N PRO A 398 -18.86 -9.25 5.81
CA PRO A 398 -17.94 -10.31 5.38
C PRO A 398 -16.57 -9.79 4.88
N ASP A 399 -16.55 -8.61 4.26
CA ASP A 399 -15.35 -7.97 3.73
C ASP A 399 -14.71 -6.95 4.69
N GLY A 400 -15.26 -6.82 5.89
CA GLY A 400 -14.84 -5.86 6.91
C GLY A 400 -15.15 -4.39 6.59
N ARG A 401 -15.79 -4.06 5.47
CA ARG A 401 -16.05 -2.68 5.03
C ARG A 401 -17.56 -2.37 4.97
N GLY A 402 -18.37 -3.33 4.54
CA GLY A 402 -19.81 -3.15 4.38
C GLY A 402 -20.13 -2.04 3.37
N LEU A 403 -20.88 -1.04 3.83
CA LEU A 403 -21.27 0.11 3.00
C LEU A 403 -20.19 1.21 2.93
N ALA A 404 -19.17 1.14 3.79
CA ALA A 404 -18.13 2.17 3.83
C ALA A 404 -17.33 2.19 2.53
N LEU A 405 -17.16 3.38 1.98
CA LEU A 405 -16.55 3.61 0.68
C LEU A 405 -16.00 5.03 0.61
N ALA A 406 -14.89 5.22 -0.10
CA ALA A 406 -14.26 6.53 -0.26
C ALA A 406 -13.58 6.65 -1.63
N ALA A 407 -13.74 7.82 -2.24
CA ALA A 407 -12.90 8.30 -3.33
C ALA A 407 -12.26 9.63 -2.90
N VAL A 408 -10.93 9.70 -3.05
CA VAL A 408 -10.13 10.88 -2.71
C VAL A 408 -9.54 11.42 -4.01
N GLU A 409 -9.82 12.69 -4.29
CA GLU A 409 -9.30 13.37 -5.46
C GLU A 409 -8.59 14.66 -5.06
N VAL A 410 -7.43 14.93 -5.66
CA VAL A 410 -6.76 16.23 -5.55
C VAL A 410 -7.01 16.99 -6.85
N VAL A 411 -7.54 18.21 -6.76
CA VAL A 411 -8.00 18.99 -7.90
C VAL A 411 -7.33 20.35 -7.92
N GLY A 412 -6.76 20.74 -9.07
CA GLY A 412 -6.21 22.07 -9.29
C GLY A 412 -4.88 22.06 -10.05
N SER A 413 -4.03 23.02 -9.74
CA SER A 413 -2.66 23.10 -10.27
C SER A 413 -1.66 22.39 -9.36
N ALA A 414 -0.45 22.15 -9.84
CA ALA A 414 0.61 21.55 -9.03
C ALA A 414 0.92 22.35 -7.74
N THR A 415 0.81 23.68 -7.76
CA THR A 415 1.15 24.54 -6.62
C THR A 415 -0.05 25.01 -5.80
N HIS A 416 -1.25 24.96 -6.37
CA HIS A 416 -2.49 25.38 -5.72
C HIS A 416 -3.61 24.42 -6.11
N ASN A 417 -3.96 23.55 -5.15
CA ASN A 417 -4.95 22.48 -5.32
C ASN A 417 -5.63 22.15 -3.99
N ARG A 418 -6.77 21.48 -4.10
CA ARG A 418 -7.66 21.14 -2.99
C ARG A 418 -8.04 19.66 -3.02
N SER A 419 -8.43 19.13 -1.88
CA SER A 419 -8.91 17.74 -1.78
C SER A 419 -10.42 17.70 -1.90
N THR A 420 -10.92 16.76 -2.68
CA THR A 420 -12.34 16.39 -2.73
C THR A 420 -12.49 14.98 -2.20
N LEU A 421 -13.37 14.79 -1.24
CA LEU A 421 -13.65 13.52 -0.61
C LEU A 421 -15.13 13.21 -0.80
N ARG A 422 -15.42 12.04 -1.39
CA ARG A 422 -16.79 11.57 -1.57
C ARG A 422 -16.91 10.09 -1.26
N GLY A 423 -18.07 9.69 -0.77
CA GLY A 423 -18.30 8.30 -0.43
C GLY A 423 -19.51 8.07 0.44
N ARG A 424 -19.46 6.95 1.16
CA ARG A 424 -20.50 6.50 2.09
C ARG A 424 -19.88 6.03 3.38
N LEU A 425 -20.54 6.35 4.49
CA LEU A 425 -20.21 5.84 5.81
C LEU A 425 -20.73 4.42 6.00
N ARG A 426 -20.34 3.79 7.10
CA ARG A 426 -20.77 2.43 7.46
C ARG A 426 -22.29 2.29 7.62
N ASP A 427 -22.99 3.36 7.95
CA ASP A 427 -24.45 3.40 8.14
C ASP A 427 -25.20 3.68 6.82
N GLY A 428 -24.48 3.87 5.70
CA GLY A 428 -25.01 4.19 4.39
C GLY A 428 -25.17 5.69 4.10
N SER A 429 -24.95 6.56 5.09
CA SER A 429 -24.98 8.02 4.91
C SER A 429 -23.92 8.45 3.90
N ALA A 430 -24.31 9.26 2.92
CA ALA A 430 -23.39 9.78 1.91
C ALA A 430 -22.69 11.05 2.39
N TYR A 431 -21.46 11.24 1.95
CA TYR A 431 -20.70 12.48 2.10
C TYR A 431 -20.06 12.86 0.76
N ASP A 432 -19.98 14.16 0.51
CA ASP A 432 -19.31 14.76 -0.64
C ASP A 432 -18.93 16.20 -0.25
N PHE A 433 -17.64 16.46 -0.10
CA PHE A 433 -17.16 17.75 0.36
C PHE A 433 -15.77 18.07 -0.20
N VAL A 434 -15.45 19.36 -0.16
CA VAL A 434 -14.18 19.92 -0.61
C VAL A 434 -13.46 20.53 0.57
N LEU A 435 -12.19 20.21 0.74
CA LEU A 435 -11.30 20.84 1.72
C LEU A 435 -10.72 22.14 1.13
N PRO A 436 -10.54 23.20 1.93
CA PRO A 436 -9.83 24.37 1.44
C PRO A 436 -8.35 24.04 1.15
N PRO A 437 -7.71 24.73 0.18
CA PRO A 437 -6.30 24.54 -0.13
C PRO A 437 -5.41 24.58 1.14
N PRO A 438 -4.45 23.66 1.28
CA PRO A 438 -3.61 23.59 2.47
C PRO A 438 -2.65 24.79 2.53
N GLY A 439 -2.51 25.38 3.72
CA GLY A 439 -1.64 26.53 3.95
C GLY A 439 -2.26 27.90 3.66
N GLU A 440 -3.50 27.95 3.17
CA GLU A 440 -4.23 29.21 3.00
C GLU A 440 -5.13 29.49 4.22
N PRO A 441 -5.32 30.78 4.59
CA PRO A 441 -6.32 31.14 5.60
C PRO A 441 -7.67 30.59 5.17
N THR A 442 -8.39 29.95 6.09
CA THR A 442 -9.75 29.46 5.88
C THR A 442 -10.71 30.64 5.70
N VAL A 443 -10.72 31.24 4.52
CA VAL A 443 -11.81 32.09 4.06
C VAL A 443 -12.90 31.13 3.61
N GLN A 444 -14.10 31.25 4.16
CA GLN A 444 -15.26 30.49 3.68
C GLN A 444 -15.55 30.92 2.24
N SER A 445 -14.93 30.23 1.28
CA SER A 445 -15.35 30.26 -0.11
C SER A 445 -16.59 29.38 -0.26
N SER A 446 -17.40 29.61 -1.29
CA SER A 446 -18.62 28.83 -1.51
C SER A 446 -18.27 27.36 -1.83
N GLY A 447 -18.54 26.45 -0.91
CA GLY A 447 -18.45 25.00 -1.12
C GLY A 447 -17.28 24.28 -0.44
N GLU A 448 -16.37 25.02 0.21
CA GLU A 448 -15.27 24.45 1.01
C GLU A 448 -15.67 24.37 2.49
N ASP A 449 -15.29 23.29 3.16
CA ASP A 449 -15.57 23.11 4.59
C ASP A 449 -14.30 23.25 5.45
N PRO A 450 -14.15 24.35 6.21
CA PRO A 450 -12.98 24.60 7.03
C PRO A 450 -12.93 23.77 8.31
N CYS A 451 -14.05 23.15 8.72
CA CYS A 451 -14.16 22.42 9.98
C CYS A 451 -13.59 21.01 9.87
N ILE A 452 -13.56 20.42 8.67
CA ILE A 452 -13.02 19.08 8.46
C ILE A 452 -11.54 19.03 8.82
N GLY A 453 -11.16 17.99 9.56
CA GLY A 453 -9.81 17.76 10.05
C GLY A 453 -9.43 18.63 11.25
N GLN A 454 -10.37 19.35 11.85
CA GLN A 454 -10.18 19.99 13.15
C GLN A 454 -10.55 19.03 14.29
N ARG A 455 -9.94 19.28 15.45
CA ARG A 455 -10.22 18.58 16.70
C ARG A 455 -11.02 19.50 17.62
N THR A 456 -12.14 19.01 18.12
CA THR A 456 -12.97 19.72 19.10
C THR A 456 -12.32 19.73 20.48
N SER A 457 -12.75 20.65 21.34
CA SER A 457 -12.28 20.80 22.72
C SER A 457 -12.54 19.55 23.59
N ASP A 458 -13.58 18.77 23.28
CA ASP A 458 -13.90 17.49 23.91
C ASP A 458 -13.23 16.28 23.24
N GLY A 459 -12.30 16.51 22.30
CA GLY A 459 -11.41 15.48 21.75
C GLY A 459 -11.99 14.65 20.61
N TRP A 460 -13.02 15.13 19.93
CA TRP A 460 -13.54 14.54 18.69
C TRP A 460 -12.89 15.16 17.46
N TRP A 461 -12.76 14.36 16.41
CA TRP A 461 -12.28 14.81 15.11
C TRP A 461 -13.45 14.94 14.14
N VAL A 462 -13.50 16.04 13.41
CA VAL A 462 -14.50 16.25 12.35
C VAL A 462 -14.04 15.55 11.07
N LYS A 463 -14.74 14.49 10.64
CA LYS A 463 -14.32 13.62 9.54
C LYS A 463 -14.99 13.93 8.21
N ALA A 464 -16.29 14.21 8.21
CA ALA A 464 -17.05 14.40 6.99
C ALA A 464 -18.25 15.33 7.18
N VAL A 465 -18.62 16.02 6.09
CA VAL A 465 -19.88 16.75 5.99
C VAL A 465 -20.96 15.82 5.43
N LEU A 466 -22.11 15.80 6.10
CA LEU A 466 -23.28 15.01 5.72
C LEU A 466 -24.41 15.92 5.23
N GLY A 467 -25.38 15.31 4.54
CA GLY A 467 -26.60 15.99 4.13
C GLY A 467 -27.33 16.68 5.30
N GLY A 468 -27.82 17.89 5.04
CA GLY A 468 -28.53 18.72 6.02
C GLY A 468 -27.62 19.55 6.94
N GLY A 469 -26.37 19.80 6.55
CA GLY A 469 -25.44 20.64 7.32
C GLY A 469 -24.97 19.99 8.63
N ARG A 470 -24.88 18.65 8.63
CA ARG A 470 -24.43 17.86 9.77
C ARG A 470 -23.02 17.36 9.56
N TYR A 471 -22.32 17.06 10.64
CA TYR A 471 -20.94 16.62 10.63
C TYR A 471 -20.80 15.25 11.27
N HIS A 472 -20.11 14.35 10.57
CA HIS A 472 -19.67 13.07 11.12
C HIS A 472 -18.38 13.29 11.89
N CYS A 473 -18.39 12.91 13.16
CA CYS A 473 -17.23 13.06 14.04
C CYS A 473 -16.79 11.71 14.59
N ALA A 474 -15.50 11.56 14.85
CA ALA A 474 -14.93 10.34 15.41
C ALA A 474 -14.00 10.61 16.59
N SER A 475 -13.97 9.70 17.55
CA SER A 475 -13.04 9.74 18.68
C SER A 475 -12.72 8.33 19.15
N THR A 476 -11.60 8.15 19.85
CA THR A 476 -11.27 6.91 20.56
C THR A 476 -11.17 7.18 22.04
N ARG A 477 -11.63 6.21 22.84
CA ARG A 477 -11.49 6.31 24.30
C ARG A 477 -10.03 6.07 24.67
N PRO A 478 -9.50 6.74 25.71
CA PRO A 478 -8.16 6.43 26.21
C PRO A 478 -8.03 4.94 26.53
N GLY A 479 -7.00 4.28 25.98
CA GLY A 479 -6.78 2.85 26.17
C GLY A 479 -7.58 1.91 25.25
N ASP A 480 -8.48 2.44 24.41
CA ASP A 480 -9.27 1.66 23.44
C ASP A 480 -8.88 2.04 22.01
N ARG A 481 -8.77 1.03 21.13
CA ARG A 481 -8.54 1.24 19.69
C ARG A 481 -9.84 1.37 18.89
N ARG A 482 -11.00 1.12 19.52
CA ARG A 482 -12.30 1.18 18.86
C ARG A 482 -12.72 2.63 18.64
N VAL A 483 -12.91 2.98 17.37
CA VAL A 483 -13.44 4.29 16.96
C VAL A 483 -14.92 4.36 17.31
N SER A 484 -15.30 5.43 18.01
CA SER A 484 -16.67 5.84 18.28
C SER A 484 -17.06 6.96 17.35
N TYR A 485 -18.33 7.01 16.96
CA TYR A 485 -18.86 8.00 16.02
C TYR A 485 -20.01 8.78 16.64
N CYS A 486 -20.15 10.04 16.27
CA CYS A 486 -21.34 10.83 16.52
C CYS A 486 -21.63 11.78 15.35
N THR A 487 -22.84 12.31 15.32
CA THR A 487 -23.26 13.31 14.35
C THR A 487 -23.59 14.60 15.08
N LEU A 488 -23.04 15.71 14.62
CA LEU A 488 -23.27 17.05 15.17
C LEU A 488 -23.94 17.95 14.13
N THR A 489 -24.81 18.86 14.55
CA THR A 489 -25.24 20.00 13.74
C THR A 489 -24.12 21.04 13.64
N ALA A 490 -24.23 21.98 12.70
CA ALA A 490 -23.27 23.09 12.59
C ALA A 490 -23.18 23.94 13.88
N GLU A 491 -24.31 24.16 14.56
CA GLU A 491 -24.36 24.90 15.83
C GLU A 491 -23.64 24.14 16.95
N GLU A 492 -23.92 22.84 17.08
CA GLU A 492 -23.25 21.97 18.06
C GLU A 492 -21.75 21.91 17.80
N LEU A 493 -21.33 21.76 16.54
CA LEU A 493 -19.91 21.73 16.19
C LEU A 493 -19.22 23.05 16.51
N SER A 494 -19.82 24.19 16.12
CA SER A 494 -19.25 25.51 16.40
C SER A 494 -19.02 25.74 17.89
N SER A 495 -19.92 25.26 18.76
CA SER A 495 -19.78 25.37 20.21
C SER A 495 -18.63 24.52 20.80
N ARG A 496 -18.16 23.51 20.06
CA ARG A 496 -17.07 22.62 20.50
C ARG A 496 -15.73 22.94 19.84
N LEU A 497 -15.71 23.75 18.78
CA LEU A 497 -14.49 24.25 18.15
C LEU A 497 -13.98 25.54 18.81
N SER A 498 -14.88 26.31 19.44
CA SER A 498 -14.53 27.41 20.36
C SER A 498 -13.95 26.87 21.66
#